data_AF-A0A363UPG5-F1
#
_entry.id   AF-A0A363UPG5-F1
#
_cell.length_a   1.000
_cell.length_b   1.000
_cell.length_c   1.000
_cell.angle_alpha   90.00
_cell.angle_beta   90.00
_cell.angle_gamma   90.00
#
_symmetry.space_group_name_H-M   'P 1'
#
loop_
_entity.id
_entity.type
_entity.pdbx_description
1 polymer ?
#
loop_
_entity_poly.entity_id
_entity_poly.type
_entity_poly.pdbx_seq_one_letter_code
_entity_poly.pdbx_strand_id
1 'polypeptide(L)'
;MREVMKRSLLGAILVAVFALTGCGQPKDPIVVEDGWVRALPPGAKMTAGYVSITNNGDGELRMLGVSSPNFGRIEMHSVYLEDGVQQMRMVDGYKIAPGETLTLASGGDHLMMRFPRDLEQSNGQIPVSLAFRGADGELVSVESRFDLRQSAP
;
A
#
# COMPACT_ATOMS: atom_id res chain seq x y z
N MET A 1 67.85 15.65 -51.00
CA MET A 1 67.92 14.17 -50.90
C MET A 1 67.50 13.76 -49.51
N ARG A 2 66.49 12.88 -49.42
CA ARG A 2 66.22 11.88 -48.38
C ARG A 2 65.88 12.38 -46.95
N GLU A 3 64.60 12.19 -46.62
CA GLU A 3 64.05 11.55 -45.41
C GLU A 3 64.84 11.69 -44.09
N VAL A 4 64.18 12.15 -43.02
CA VAL A 4 64.03 11.36 -41.77
C VAL A 4 62.82 11.90 -40.96
N MET A 5 61.76 11.12 -41.02
CA MET A 5 60.67 10.95 -40.05
C MET A 5 61.09 11.08 -38.57
N LYS A 6 60.48 12.02 -37.83
CA LYS A 6 60.62 12.13 -36.37
C LYS A 6 59.37 11.60 -35.66
N ARG A 7 59.63 10.49 -34.98
CA ARG A 7 58.82 9.72 -34.03
C ARG A 7 58.12 10.59 -32.98
N SER A 8 56.86 10.28 -32.68
CA SER A 8 56.31 10.41 -31.33
C SER A 8 55.45 9.19 -31.02
N LEU A 9 55.78 8.56 -29.88
CA LEU A 9 55.28 7.30 -29.39
C LEU A 9 53.90 7.43 -28.71
N LEU A 10 53.18 6.30 -28.69
CA LEU A 10 52.27 5.81 -27.64
C LEU A 10 51.10 6.71 -27.20
N GLY A 11 49.88 6.26 -27.49
CA GLY A 11 48.67 6.60 -26.75
C GLY A 11 47.64 5.49 -26.90
N ALA A 12 47.49 4.68 -25.86
CA ALA A 12 46.71 3.44 -25.85
C ALA A 12 45.19 3.66 -26.01
N ILE A 13 44.56 2.65 -26.60
CA ILE A 13 43.11 2.42 -26.67
C ILE A 13 42.51 2.47 -25.25
N LEU A 14 41.48 3.28 -25.04
CA LEU A 14 40.50 3.03 -23.99
C LEU A 14 39.09 3.25 -24.54
N VAL A 15 38.44 2.11 -24.84
CA VAL A 15 37.01 1.99 -25.04
C VAL A 15 36.34 2.49 -23.76
N ALA A 16 35.62 3.62 -23.85
CA ALA A 16 34.77 4.07 -22.76
C ALA A 16 33.58 3.11 -22.66
N VAL A 17 33.68 2.16 -21.72
CA VAL A 17 32.62 1.24 -21.34
C VAL A 17 31.40 2.05 -20.87
N PHE A 18 30.27 1.85 -21.53
CA PHE A 18 28.96 2.28 -21.07
C PHE A 18 28.68 1.65 -19.69
N ALA A 19 28.84 2.42 -18.61
CA ALA A 19 28.23 2.08 -17.33
C ALA A 19 26.78 2.58 -17.35
N LEU A 20 25.89 1.78 -17.93
CA LEU A 20 24.46 1.86 -17.63
C LEU A 20 24.31 1.41 -16.17
N THR A 21 24.49 2.33 -15.22
CA THR A 21 24.01 2.13 -13.86
C THR A 21 22.49 2.05 -13.94
N GLY A 22 21.98 0.83 -14.03
CA GLY A 22 20.59 0.51 -13.81
C GLY A 22 20.25 0.86 -12.37
N CYS A 23 19.89 2.11 -12.11
CA CYS A 23 19.21 2.50 -10.89
C CYS A 23 17.84 1.81 -10.95
N GLY A 24 17.75 0.60 -10.40
CA GLY A 24 16.46 0.08 -9.97
C GLY A 24 15.91 1.10 -8.98
N GLN A 25 14.83 1.78 -9.34
CA GLN A 25 14.17 2.69 -8.42
C GLN A 25 13.83 1.89 -7.15
N PRO A 26 14.14 2.39 -5.95
CA PRO A 26 13.66 1.77 -4.73
C PRO A 26 12.15 1.64 -4.87
N LYS A 27 11.64 0.41 -4.88
CA LYS A 27 10.19 0.20 -4.77
C LYS A 27 9.79 0.61 -3.37
N ASP A 28 8.68 1.33 -3.24
CA ASP A 28 8.12 1.61 -1.94
C ASP A 28 7.87 0.27 -1.23
N PRO A 29 8.39 0.07 0.00
CA PRO A 29 8.32 -1.22 0.69
C PRO A 29 6.89 -1.60 1.08
N ILE A 30 5.99 -0.61 1.14
CA ILE A 30 4.57 -0.80 1.39
C ILE A 30 3.82 -0.10 0.27
N VAL A 31 3.07 -0.86 -0.53
CA VAL A 31 2.23 -0.34 -1.60
C VAL A 31 0.77 -0.52 -1.22
N VAL A 32 0.00 0.56 -1.29
CA VAL A 32 -1.43 0.59 -0.94
C VAL A 32 -2.22 1.00 -2.19
N GLU A 33 -3.04 0.09 -2.69
CA GLU A 33 -3.74 0.22 -3.97
C GLU A 33 -5.22 -0.11 -3.84
N ASP A 34 -6.00 0.36 -4.81
CA ASP A 34 -7.43 0.07 -4.95
C ASP A 34 -8.26 0.34 -3.69
N GLY A 35 -7.83 1.32 -2.88
CA GLY A 35 -8.55 1.76 -1.70
C GLY A 35 -9.93 2.31 -2.07
N TRP A 36 -11.00 1.79 -1.48
CA TRP A 36 -12.33 2.34 -1.64
C TRP A 36 -13.22 2.13 -0.42
N VAL A 37 -14.21 3.00 -0.27
CA VAL A 37 -15.23 2.95 0.77
C VAL A 37 -16.59 2.82 0.13
N ARG A 38 -17.42 1.90 0.63
CA ARG A 38 -18.80 1.79 0.17
C ARG A 38 -19.59 3.04 0.59
N ALA A 39 -20.21 3.70 -0.38
CA ALA A 39 -21.11 4.81 -0.16
C ALA A 39 -22.32 4.39 0.68
N LEU A 40 -22.77 5.29 1.54
CA LEU A 40 -23.83 5.03 2.50
C LEU A 40 -25.16 5.62 2.05
N PRO A 41 -26.29 4.95 2.29
CA PRO A 41 -27.57 5.64 2.26
C PRO A 41 -27.67 6.65 3.41
N PRO A 42 -28.51 7.69 3.29
CA PRO A 42 -28.71 8.68 4.34
C PRO A 42 -29.04 8.04 5.69
N GLY A 43 -28.35 8.48 6.76
CA GLY A 43 -28.60 8.04 8.14
C GLY A 43 -27.86 6.77 8.58
N ALA A 44 -27.17 6.06 7.67
CA ALA A 44 -26.39 4.89 8.03
C ALA A 44 -25.23 5.23 9.00
N LYS A 45 -24.97 4.34 9.96
CA LYS A 45 -23.99 4.57 11.05
C LYS A 45 -22.65 3.87 10.84
N MET A 46 -22.56 3.00 9.85
CA MET A 46 -21.36 2.22 9.54
C MET A 46 -21.33 1.83 8.07
N THR A 47 -20.13 1.73 7.52
CA THR A 47 -19.85 1.21 6.18
C THR A 47 -18.62 0.30 6.21
N ALA A 48 -18.25 -0.23 5.05
CA ALA A 48 -17.04 -1.00 4.86
C ALA A 48 -16.08 -0.28 3.91
N GLY A 49 -14.78 -0.36 4.22
CA GLY A 49 -13.69 0.01 3.35
C GLY A 49 -12.85 -1.21 2.97
N TYR A 50 -12.21 -1.10 1.82
CA TYR A 50 -11.52 -2.18 1.10
C TYR A 50 -10.25 -1.62 0.48
N VAL A 51 -9.21 -2.45 0.39
CA VAL A 51 -7.88 -2.03 -0.07
C VAL A 51 -6.99 -3.24 -0.29
N SER A 52 -6.03 -3.12 -1.21
CA SER A 52 -4.93 -4.08 -1.38
C SER A 52 -3.64 -3.48 -0.82
N ILE A 53 -2.92 -4.23 0.01
CA ILE A 53 -1.68 -3.80 0.65
C ILE A 53 -0.59 -4.83 0.36
N THR A 54 0.43 -4.43 -0.40
CA THR A 54 1.54 -5.30 -0.78
C THR A 54 2.79 -4.93 0.00
N ASN A 55 3.43 -5.94 0.60
CA ASN A 55 4.72 -5.80 1.26
C ASN A 55 5.85 -6.14 0.27
N ASN A 56 6.47 -5.11 -0.30
CA ASN A 56 7.64 -5.24 -1.17
C ASN A 56 8.96 -5.22 -0.39
N GLY A 57 8.92 -5.07 0.93
CA GLY A 57 10.09 -5.12 1.80
C GLY A 57 10.55 -6.55 2.11
N ASP A 58 11.69 -6.66 2.79
CA ASP A 58 12.34 -7.94 3.08
C ASP A 58 11.91 -8.58 4.42
N GLY A 59 11.08 -7.90 5.21
CA GLY A 59 10.63 -8.37 6.54
C GLY A 59 9.10 -8.45 6.68
N GLU A 60 8.61 -9.23 7.65
CA GLU A 60 7.17 -9.28 7.98
C GLU A 60 6.66 -7.88 8.35
N LEU A 61 5.56 -7.48 7.73
CA LEU A 61 4.83 -6.26 8.06
C LEU A 61 3.57 -6.62 8.85
N ARG A 62 3.33 -5.93 9.97
CA ARG A 62 2.07 -6.06 10.71
C ARG A 62 1.26 -4.78 10.59
N MET A 63 0.08 -4.87 9.98
CA MET A 63 -0.92 -3.80 10.01
C MET A 63 -1.53 -3.73 11.40
N LEU A 64 -1.46 -2.56 12.04
CA LEU A 64 -1.90 -2.33 13.42
C LEU A 64 -3.24 -1.62 13.51
N GLY A 65 -3.61 -0.86 12.49
CA GLY A 65 -4.84 -0.09 12.51
C GLY A 65 -4.97 0.89 11.36
N VAL A 66 -6.12 1.54 11.32
CA VAL A 66 -6.50 2.51 10.30
C VAL A 66 -7.22 3.67 10.97
N SER A 67 -7.01 4.88 10.46
CA SER A 67 -7.76 6.05 10.89
C SER A 67 -8.14 6.94 9.72
N SER A 68 -9.19 7.75 9.92
CA SER A 68 -9.64 8.77 8.98
C SER A 68 -10.35 9.88 9.74
N PRO A 69 -10.18 11.17 9.38
CA PRO A 69 -10.97 12.25 9.97
C PRO A 69 -12.48 12.07 9.75
N ASN A 70 -12.88 11.39 8.67
CA ASN A 70 -14.26 11.16 8.28
C ASN A 70 -14.96 10.04 9.06
N PHE A 71 -14.26 9.32 9.95
CA PHE A 71 -14.84 8.23 10.73
C PHE A 71 -14.44 8.30 12.19
N GLY A 72 -15.38 8.04 13.11
CA GLY A 72 -15.07 8.02 14.54
C GLY A 72 -14.25 6.82 14.97
N ARG A 73 -14.35 5.71 14.22
CA ARG A 73 -13.60 4.49 14.47
C ARG A 73 -13.49 3.69 13.18
N ILE A 74 -12.34 3.08 12.95
CA ILE A 74 -12.16 2.07 11.91
C ILE A 74 -11.62 0.81 12.60
N GLU A 75 -12.31 -0.31 12.37
CA GLU A 75 -11.96 -1.61 12.94
C GLU A 75 -11.53 -2.54 11.78
N MET A 76 -10.55 -3.39 12.02
CA MET A 76 -10.15 -4.45 11.08
C MET A 76 -10.96 -5.69 11.39
N HIS A 77 -11.62 -6.27 10.40
CA HIS A 77 -12.50 -7.44 10.55
C HIS A 77 -12.09 -8.54 9.57
N SER A 78 -11.97 -9.77 10.08
CA SER A 78 -11.79 -10.97 9.26
C SER A 78 -13.07 -11.79 9.16
N VAL A 79 -13.20 -12.53 8.05
CA VAL A 79 -14.30 -13.47 7.84
C VAL A 79 -13.85 -14.89 8.15
N TYR A 80 -14.62 -15.56 9.01
CA TYR A 80 -14.40 -16.95 9.40
C TYR A 80 -15.60 -17.79 9.00
N LEU A 81 -15.34 -19.02 8.54
CA LEU A 81 -16.39 -20.02 8.36
C LEU A 81 -16.49 -20.85 9.64
N GLU A 82 -17.62 -20.77 10.31
CA GLU A 82 -17.91 -21.53 11.53
C GLU A 82 -19.27 -22.19 11.36
N ASP A 83 -19.33 -23.52 11.45
CA ASP A 83 -20.54 -24.32 11.28
C ASP A 83 -21.31 -24.03 9.97
N GLY A 84 -20.59 -23.74 8.89
CA GLY A 84 -21.17 -23.42 7.58
C GLY A 84 -21.71 -21.99 7.46
N VAL A 85 -21.56 -21.16 8.50
CA VAL A 85 -21.98 -19.75 8.52
C VAL A 85 -20.75 -18.85 8.48
N GLN A 86 -20.76 -17.85 7.61
CA GLN A 86 -19.74 -16.81 7.59
C GLN A 86 -19.95 -15.84 8.76
N GLN A 87 -18.94 -15.70 9.60
CA GLN A 87 -18.92 -14.81 10.75
C GLN A 87 -17.83 -13.75 10.56
N MET A 88 -18.19 -12.49 10.78
CA MET A 88 -17.24 -11.38 10.80
C MET A 88 -16.76 -11.17 12.24
N ARG A 89 -15.44 -11.12 12.44
CA ARG A 89 -14.85 -10.88 13.76
C ARG A 89 -13.80 -9.78 13.66
N MET A 90 -13.81 -8.87 14.63
CA MET A 90 -12.75 -7.88 14.78
C MET A 90 -11.41 -8.58 15.08
N VAL A 91 -10.34 -8.08 14.45
CA VAL A 91 -8.97 -8.54 14.67
C VAL A 91 -8.08 -7.36 15.06
N ASP A 92 -7.00 -7.65 15.80
CA ASP A 92 -6.04 -6.64 16.26
C ASP A 92 -4.99 -6.27 15.20
N GLY A 93 -5.05 -6.88 14.02
CA GLY A 93 -4.11 -6.62 12.93
C GLY A 93 -3.93 -7.78 11.98
N TYR A 94 -3.29 -7.48 10.85
CA TYR A 94 -2.94 -8.44 9.81
C TYR A 94 -1.44 -8.58 9.68
N LYS A 95 -0.97 -9.78 9.40
CA LYS A 95 0.42 -10.04 9.02
C LYS A 95 0.52 -10.11 7.50
N ILE A 96 1.57 -9.52 6.95
CA ILE A 96 1.86 -9.49 5.52
C ILE A 96 3.33 -9.90 5.37
N ALA A 97 3.56 -11.12 4.91
CA ALA A 97 4.92 -11.61 4.68
C ALA A 97 5.59 -10.86 3.51
N PRO A 98 6.93 -10.86 3.41
CA PRO A 98 7.64 -10.32 2.24
C PRO A 98 7.10 -10.89 0.92
N GLY A 99 6.78 -10.01 -0.03
CA GLY A 99 6.25 -10.37 -1.34
C GLY A 99 4.75 -10.70 -1.36
N GLU A 100 4.06 -10.71 -0.21
CA GLU A 100 2.64 -11.00 -0.12
C GLU A 100 1.77 -9.75 -0.20
N THR A 101 0.51 -9.96 -0.58
CA THR A 101 -0.53 -8.94 -0.61
C THR A 101 -1.65 -9.32 0.34
N LEU A 102 -1.96 -8.42 1.27
CA LEU A 102 -3.21 -8.45 2.03
C LEU A 102 -4.31 -7.80 1.20
N THR A 103 -5.38 -8.55 0.93
CA THR A 103 -6.55 -8.05 0.23
C THR A 103 -7.74 -7.94 1.17
N LEU A 104 -8.19 -6.72 1.41
CA LEU A 104 -9.44 -6.44 2.11
C LEU A 104 -10.53 -6.18 1.07
N ALA A 105 -11.50 -7.09 0.93
CA ALA A 105 -12.48 -7.09 -0.16
C ALA A 105 -13.90 -7.43 0.31
N SER A 106 -14.90 -7.04 -0.50
CA SER A 106 -16.31 -7.32 -0.23
C SER A 106 -16.57 -8.82 -0.13
N GLY A 107 -17.16 -9.25 0.99
CA GLY A 107 -17.41 -10.68 1.28
C GLY A 107 -16.23 -11.39 1.95
N GLY A 108 -15.10 -10.71 2.15
CA GLY A 108 -13.96 -11.19 2.92
C GLY A 108 -13.56 -10.21 4.02
N ASP A 109 -12.29 -10.22 4.35
CA ASP A 109 -11.70 -9.30 5.33
C ASP A 109 -11.91 -7.85 4.88
N HIS A 110 -12.21 -6.96 5.82
CA HIS A 110 -12.58 -5.58 5.50
C HIS A 110 -12.30 -4.62 6.66
N LEU A 111 -12.41 -3.33 6.36
CA LEU A 111 -12.38 -2.26 7.35
C LEU A 111 -13.81 -1.88 7.71
N MET A 112 -14.26 -2.18 8.92
CA MET A 112 -15.54 -1.70 9.44
C MET A 112 -15.37 -0.23 9.88
N MET A 113 -15.95 0.69 9.13
CA MET A 113 -15.81 2.13 9.32
C MET A 113 -17.08 2.70 9.98
N ARG A 114 -16.96 3.22 11.20
CA ARG A 114 -18.10 3.61 12.06
C ARG A 114 -18.13 5.12 12.30
N PHE A 115 -19.35 5.62 12.55
CA PHE A 115 -19.61 7.02 12.84
C PHE A 115 -19.10 7.94 11.71
N PRO A 116 -19.63 7.81 10.48
CA PRO A 116 -19.26 8.64 9.35
C PRO A 116 -19.54 10.12 9.64
N ARG A 117 -18.65 10.98 9.16
CA ARG A 117 -18.70 12.44 9.26
C ARG A 117 -18.30 13.05 7.92
N ASP A 118 -19.10 14.01 7.48
CA ASP A 118 -18.78 14.90 6.38
C ASP A 118 -18.28 14.17 5.10
N LEU A 119 -18.89 13.03 4.77
CA LEU A 119 -18.50 12.24 3.59
C LEU A 119 -18.77 12.98 2.27
N GLU A 120 -19.85 13.77 2.21
CA GLU A 120 -20.20 14.55 1.02
C GLU A 120 -19.15 15.64 0.74
N GLN A 121 -18.48 16.15 1.77
CA GLN A 121 -17.43 17.16 1.67
C GLN A 121 -16.07 16.57 1.22
N SER A 122 -15.98 15.25 1.08
CA SER A 122 -14.74 14.57 0.72
C SER A 122 -14.43 14.61 -0.78
N ASN A 123 -15.31 15.19 -1.61
CA ASN A 123 -15.21 15.21 -3.08
C ASN A 123 -15.00 13.80 -3.67
N GLY A 124 -15.65 12.80 -3.09
CA GLY A 124 -15.56 11.41 -3.53
C GLY A 124 -14.29 10.67 -3.12
N GLN A 125 -13.39 11.29 -2.34
CA GLN A 125 -12.18 10.64 -1.83
C GLN A 125 -12.09 10.76 -0.32
N ILE A 126 -11.84 9.66 0.37
CA ILE A 126 -11.70 9.59 1.82
C ILE A 126 -10.20 9.51 2.15
N PRO A 127 -9.62 10.48 2.88
CA PRO A 127 -8.26 10.35 3.39
C PRO A 127 -8.20 9.25 4.45
N VAL A 128 -7.22 8.36 4.32
CA VAL A 128 -7.03 7.19 5.19
C VAL A 128 -5.56 7.09 5.56
N SER A 129 -5.29 6.93 6.85
CA SER A 129 -3.96 6.68 7.41
C SER A 129 -3.88 5.23 7.89
N LEU A 130 -2.94 4.45 7.36
CA LEU A 130 -2.72 3.05 7.69
C LEU A 130 -1.44 2.91 8.52
N ALA A 131 -1.56 2.34 9.72
CA ALA A 131 -0.43 2.17 10.63
C ALA A 131 0.11 0.74 10.57
N PHE A 132 1.42 0.60 10.44
CA PHE A 132 2.14 -0.66 10.34
C PHE A 132 3.29 -0.74 11.34
N ARG A 133 3.75 -1.97 11.58
CA ARG A 133 5.00 -2.30 12.27
C ARG A 133 5.87 -3.15 11.38
N GLY A 134 7.10 -2.71 11.15
CA GLY A 134 8.13 -3.50 10.46
C GLY A 134 8.70 -4.61 11.33
N ALA A 135 9.45 -5.51 10.72
CA ALA A 135 10.10 -6.64 11.41
C ALA A 135 11.17 -6.19 12.44
N ASP A 136 11.74 -5.01 12.24
CA ASP A 136 12.66 -4.33 13.16
C ASP A 136 11.94 -3.61 14.32
N GLY A 137 10.61 -3.59 14.31
CA GLY A 137 9.78 -2.91 15.29
C GLY A 137 9.48 -1.45 14.96
N GLU A 138 9.97 -0.91 13.84
CA GLU A 138 9.68 0.46 13.40
C GLU A 138 8.19 0.63 13.13
N LEU A 139 7.62 1.77 13.55
CA LEU A 139 6.25 2.15 13.23
C LEU A 139 6.22 3.00 11.97
N VAL A 140 5.44 2.56 10.98
CA VAL A 140 5.30 3.24 9.69
C VAL A 140 3.84 3.64 9.51
N SER A 141 3.60 4.88 9.06
CA SER A 141 2.29 5.36 8.67
C SER A 141 2.26 5.61 7.17
N VAL A 142 1.28 5.05 6.47
CA VAL A 142 1.07 5.27 5.04
C VAL A 142 -0.25 6.02 4.87
N GLU A 143 -0.17 7.19 4.24
CA GLU A 143 -1.34 7.98 3.87
C GLU A 143 -1.84 7.55 2.49
N SER A 144 -3.14 7.31 2.37
CA SER A 144 -3.80 6.91 1.14
C SER A 144 -5.14 7.63 0.99
N ARG A 145 -5.72 7.55 -0.21
CA ARG A 145 -7.03 8.09 -0.53
C ARG A 145 -7.91 6.99 -1.07
N PHE A 146 -9.04 6.76 -0.40
CA PHE A 146 -9.97 5.72 -0.78
C PHE A 146 -11.13 6.35 -1.53
N ASP A 147 -11.47 5.81 -2.70
CA ASP A 147 -12.60 6.32 -3.47
C ASP A 147 -13.93 5.95 -2.81
N LEU A 148 -14.86 6.90 -2.75
CA LEU A 148 -16.22 6.66 -2.28
C LEU A 148 -17.07 6.13 -3.44
N ARG A 149 -17.54 4.88 -3.35
CA ARG A 149 -18.23 4.19 -4.47
C ARG A 149 -19.49 3.44 -4.03
N GLN A 150 -20.48 3.33 -4.91
CA GLN A 150 -21.71 2.57 -4.62
C GLN A 150 -21.48 1.05 -4.61
N SER A 151 -20.60 0.55 -5.48
CA SER A 151 -20.26 -0.86 -5.64
C SER A 151 -18.75 -1.06 -5.75
N ALA A 152 -18.32 -2.31 -5.63
CA ALA A 152 -16.95 -2.70 -5.94
C ALA A 152 -16.57 -2.32 -7.38
N PRO A 153 -15.27 -2.06 -7.66
CA PRO A 153 -14.77 -1.94 -9.03
C PRO A 153 -15.10 -3.17 -9.89
#